data_AF-A0A2N5FBV1-F1
#
_entry.id   AF-A0A2N5FBV1-F1
#
_cell.length_a   1.000
_cell.length_b   1.000
_cell.length_c   1.000
_cell.angle_alpha   90.00
_cell.angle_beta   90.00
_cell.angle_gamma   90.00
#
_symmetry.space_group_name_H-M   'P 1'
#
loop_
_entity.id
_entity.type
_entity.pdbx_description
1 polymer ?
#
loop_
_entity_poly.entity_id
_entity_poly.type
_entity_poly.pdbx_seq_one_letter_code
_entity_poly.pdbx_strand_id
1 'polypeptide(L)'
;MRENIQKAHDILGGSTAKYSELLKAMEKEIASIRNDKKYSDDGKALLIREAKKDFQEDLMKLSKQIKVEYQLELAKAKEAAAKIMDAPVKAPDEKSIAKYKEQVEDLRTKVMLSMKPESAKDLVKGFADSLSDPYFANQFKQDFAGIISPLISSVQGTQGAAIKHELSGTYEKLSEGFLSDAQKEARQVLESAENMSNSRVFNYTVLESVKQNFGREVSAQANDPDAFFAAQEAESEDAN
;
A
#
# COMPACT_ATOMS: atom_id res chain seq x y z
N MET A 1 -4.66 -3.54 -12.55
CA MET A 1 -3.97 -2.97 -11.36
C MET A 1 -4.00 -1.43 -11.37
N ARG A 2 -3.50 -0.73 -12.39
CA ARG A 2 -3.62 0.74 -12.53
C ARG A 2 -5.05 1.25 -12.51
N GLU A 3 -5.96 0.54 -13.17
CA GLU A 3 -7.39 0.85 -13.15
C GLU A 3 -7.98 0.87 -11.73
N ASN A 4 -7.56 -0.05 -10.86
CA ASN A 4 -8.06 -0.10 -9.48
C ASN A 4 -7.48 1.05 -8.63
N ILE A 5 -6.24 1.47 -8.88
CA ILE A 5 -5.67 2.70 -8.28
C ILE A 5 -6.46 3.93 -8.73
N GLN A 6 -6.80 4.03 -10.02
CA GLN A 6 -7.62 5.12 -10.54
C GLN A 6 -9.01 5.11 -9.90
N LYS A 7 -9.68 3.95 -9.83
CA LYS A 7 -10.97 3.83 -9.14
C LYS A 7 -10.89 4.24 -7.67
N ALA A 8 -9.82 3.85 -6.97
CA ALA A 8 -9.61 4.28 -5.59
C ALA A 8 -9.47 5.81 -5.48
N HIS A 9 -8.76 6.45 -6.42
CA HIS A 9 -8.72 7.91 -6.51
C HIS A 9 -10.09 8.52 -6.79
N ASP A 10 -10.86 7.97 -7.72
CA ASP A 10 -12.18 8.48 -8.11
C ASP A 10 -13.19 8.35 -6.95
N ILE A 11 -13.13 7.26 -6.19
CA ILE A 11 -13.94 7.04 -4.99
C ILE A 11 -13.70 8.15 -3.95
N LEU A 12 -12.43 8.45 -3.65
CA LEU A 12 -12.08 9.54 -2.73
C LEU A 12 -12.41 10.92 -3.31
N GLY A 13 -12.15 11.14 -4.60
CA GLY A 13 -12.46 12.40 -5.29
C GLY A 13 -13.96 12.69 -5.29
N GLY A 14 -14.80 11.66 -5.37
CA GLY A 14 -16.26 11.76 -5.31
C GLY A 14 -16.85 11.94 -3.91
N SER A 15 -16.07 11.78 -2.84
CA SER A 15 -16.59 11.81 -1.46
C SER A 15 -17.22 13.15 -1.09
N THR A 16 -16.66 14.25 -1.60
CA THR A 16 -17.17 15.62 -1.36
C THR A 16 -18.51 15.83 -2.03
N ALA A 17 -18.72 15.29 -3.23
CA ALA A 17 -19.99 15.37 -3.93
C ALA A 17 -21.08 14.56 -3.20
N LYS A 18 -20.79 13.32 -2.81
CA LYS A 18 -21.70 12.47 -2.03
C LYS A 18 -22.09 13.14 -0.69
N TYR A 19 -21.13 13.73 0.02
CA TYR A 19 -21.41 14.49 1.24
C TYR A 19 -22.31 15.71 0.97
N SER A 20 -22.06 16.44 -0.12
CA SER A 20 -22.86 17.61 -0.49
C SER A 20 -24.32 17.24 -0.80
N GLU A 21 -24.55 16.08 -1.40
CA GLU A 21 -25.90 15.55 -1.64
C GLU A 21 -26.62 15.21 -0.33
N LEU A 22 -25.93 14.56 0.60
CA LEU A 22 -26.46 14.27 1.94
C LEU A 22 -26.84 15.56 2.68
N LEU A 23 -25.97 16.57 2.64
CA LEU A 23 -26.21 17.85 3.29
C LEU A 23 -27.45 18.56 2.70
N LYS A 24 -27.59 18.57 1.37
CA LYS A 24 -28.77 19.14 0.70
C LYS A 24 -30.06 18.42 1.08
N ALA A 25 -30.03 17.10 1.22
CA ALA A 25 -31.18 16.32 1.68
C ALA A 25 -31.58 16.71 3.11
N MET A 26 -30.60 16.81 4.01
CA MET A 26 -30.83 17.25 5.40
C MET A 26 -31.41 18.68 5.46
N GLU A 27 -30.83 19.63 4.73
CA GLU A 27 -31.33 21.01 4.70
C GLU A 27 -32.78 21.11 4.21
N LYS A 28 -33.12 20.31 3.18
CA LYS A 28 -34.48 20.24 2.65
C LYS A 28 -35.47 19.68 3.68
N GLU A 29 -35.09 18.62 4.39
CA GLU A 29 -35.94 18.01 5.41
C GLU A 29 -36.16 18.94 6.61
N ILE A 30 -35.09 19.57 7.12
CA ILE A 30 -35.18 20.57 8.18
C ILE A 30 -36.06 21.74 7.75
N ALA A 31 -35.93 22.22 6.51
CA ALA A 31 -36.79 23.27 5.98
C ALA A 31 -38.27 22.85 5.94
N SER A 32 -38.56 21.59 5.59
CA SER A 32 -39.92 21.04 5.60
C SER A 32 -40.51 21.05 7.02
N ILE A 33 -39.74 20.58 8.02
CA ILE A 33 -40.18 20.56 9.43
C ILE A 33 -40.46 21.99 9.94
N ARG A 34 -39.58 22.95 9.62
CA ARG A 34 -39.74 24.35 10.04
C ARG A 34 -41.02 24.98 9.49
N ASN A 35 -41.35 24.68 8.24
CA ASN A 35 -42.50 25.26 7.54
C ASN A 35 -43.82 24.53 7.82
N ASP A 36 -43.79 23.36 8.47
CA ASP A 36 -45.01 22.64 8.84
C ASP A 36 -45.78 23.42 9.92
N LYS A 37 -47.05 23.70 9.65
CA LYS A 37 -47.95 24.42 10.57
C LYS A 37 -48.57 23.52 11.62
N LYS A 38 -48.40 22.20 11.52
CA LYS A 38 -48.98 21.21 12.45
C LYS A 38 -48.27 21.14 13.79
N TYR A 39 -46.98 21.48 13.83
CA TYR A 39 -46.15 21.36 15.03
C TYR A 39 -45.99 22.70 15.75
N SER A 40 -45.96 22.67 17.08
CA SER A 40 -45.48 23.78 17.90
C SER A 40 -43.97 23.99 17.71
N ASP A 41 -43.45 25.12 18.17
CA ASP A 41 -42.01 25.41 18.05
C ASP A 41 -41.15 24.39 18.81
N ASP A 42 -41.59 23.94 19.98
CA ASP A 42 -40.92 22.88 20.74
C ASP A 42 -40.97 21.52 20.01
N GLY A 43 -42.11 21.19 19.40
CA GLY A 43 -42.26 19.98 18.58
C GLY A 43 -41.34 19.99 17.36
N LYS A 44 -41.21 21.15 16.69
CA LYS A 44 -40.26 21.33 15.58
C LYS A 44 -38.82 21.18 16.04
N ALA A 45 -38.47 21.73 17.20
CA ALA A 45 -37.12 21.62 17.74
C ALA A 45 -36.74 20.16 18.04
N LEU A 46 -37.68 19.35 18.54
CA LEU A 46 -37.47 17.93 18.77
C LEU A 46 -37.29 17.18 17.43
N LEU A 47 -38.20 17.36 16.48
CA LEU A 47 -38.13 16.71 15.16
C LEU A 47 -36.85 17.07 14.39
N ILE A 48 -36.41 18.33 14.45
CA ILE A 48 -35.14 18.75 13.84
C ILE A 48 -33.94 18.06 14.51
N ARG A 49 -33.99 17.84 15.82
CA ARG A 49 -32.93 17.12 16.54
C ARG A 49 -32.88 15.65 16.15
N GLU A 50 -34.04 15.01 16.05
CA GLU A 50 -34.17 13.62 15.59
C GLU A 50 -33.67 13.47 14.15
N ALA A 51 -34.15 14.30 13.22
CA ALA A 51 -33.68 14.30 11.84
C ALA A 51 -32.15 14.47 11.74
N LYS A 52 -31.56 15.38 12.53
CA LYS A 52 -30.10 15.56 12.56
C LYS A 52 -29.36 14.31 13.05
N LYS A 53 -29.93 13.56 14.00
CA LYS A 53 -29.36 12.30 14.49
C LYS A 53 -29.41 11.22 13.40
N ASP A 54 -30.52 11.14 12.67
CA ASP A 54 -30.66 10.18 11.56
C ASP A 54 -29.65 10.49 10.44
N PHE A 55 -29.52 11.77 10.05
CA PHE A 55 -28.52 12.18 9.05
C PHE A 55 -27.07 12.02 9.53
N GLN A 56 -26.82 12.08 10.84
CA GLN A 56 -25.52 11.75 11.41
C GLN A 56 -25.20 10.26 11.21
N GLU A 57 -26.15 9.36 11.43
CA GLU A 57 -25.97 7.94 11.17
C GLU A 57 -25.75 7.67 9.68
N ASP A 58 -26.51 8.33 8.80
CA ASP A 58 -26.35 8.23 7.35
C ASP A 58 -24.98 8.74 6.88
N LEU A 59 -24.46 9.82 7.49
CA LEU A 59 -23.10 10.30 7.22
C LEU A 59 -22.05 9.24 7.57
N MET A 60 -22.21 8.56 8.70
CA MET A 60 -21.27 7.52 9.15
C MET A 60 -21.36 6.27 8.27
N LYS A 61 -22.57 5.87 7.84
CA LYS A 61 -22.77 4.81 6.85
C LYS A 61 -22.13 5.16 5.50
N LEU A 62 -22.32 6.39 5.03
CA LEU A 62 -21.71 6.90 3.81
C LEU A 62 -20.18 6.85 3.90
N SER A 63 -19.61 7.34 5.00
CA SER A 63 -18.17 7.28 5.25
C SER A 63 -17.65 5.84 5.22
N LYS A 64 -18.34 4.93 5.91
CA LYS A 64 -17.99 3.51 5.96
C LYS A 64 -18.02 2.89 4.58
N GLN A 65 -19.06 3.15 3.80
CA GLN A 65 -19.18 2.65 2.44
C GLN A 65 -18.02 3.14 1.57
N ILE A 66 -17.70 4.45 1.60
CA ILE A 66 -16.59 5.01 0.82
C ILE A 66 -15.26 4.36 1.25
N LYS A 67 -15.02 4.23 2.57
CA LYS A 67 -13.80 3.59 3.11
C LYS A 67 -13.66 2.14 2.64
N VAL A 68 -14.74 1.37 2.69
CA VAL A 68 -14.75 -0.05 2.27
C VAL A 68 -14.54 -0.17 0.76
N GLU A 69 -15.26 0.58 -0.06
CA GLU A 69 -15.10 0.58 -1.52
C GLU A 69 -13.67 0.95 -1.92
N TYR A 70 -13.13 2.00 -1.28
CA TYR A 70 -11.77 2.45 -1.47
C TYR A 70 -10.72 1.39 -1.12
N GLN A 71 -10.82 0.81 0.08
CA GLN A 71 -9.88 -0.22 0.55
C GLN A 71 -9.96 -1.49 -0.30
N LEU A 72 -11.15 -1.85 -0.77
CA LEU A 72 -11.35 -2.99 -1.66
C LEU A 72 -10.61 -2.79 -2.99
N GLU A 73 -10.70 -1.63 -3.61
CA GLU A 73 -9.99 -1.35 -4.86
C GLU A 73 -8.46 -1.32 -4.64
N LEU A 74 -7.97 -0.76 -3.53
CA LEU A 74 -6.56 -0.86 -3.16
C LEU A 74 -6.11 -2.30 -2.96
N ALA A 75 -6.90 -3.14 -2.28
CA ALA A 75 -6.60 -4.55 -2.08
C ALA A 75 -6.50 -5.31 -3.41
N LYS A 76 -7.46 -5.09 -4.33
CA LYS A 76 -7.42 -5.66 -5.69
C LYS A 76 -6.19 -5.19 -6.47
N ALA A 77 -5.79 -3.93 -6.34
CA ALA A 77 -4.58 -3.40 -6.96
C ALA A 77 -3.33 -4.11 -6.43
N LYS A 78 -3.22 -4.23 -5.10
CA LYS A 78 -2.11 -4.90 -4.41
C LYS A 78 -2.02 -6.37 -4.78
N GLU A 79 -3.13 -7.11 -4.76
CA GLU A 79 -3.17 -8.52 -5.11
C GLU A 79 -2.73 -8.76 -6.58
N ALA A 80 -3.25 -7.96 -7.51
CA ALA A 80 -2.87 -8.07 -8.92
C ALA A 80 -1.38 -7.74 -9.15
N ALA A 81 -0.85 -6.74 -8.47
CA ALA A 81 0.56 -6.38 -8.55
C ALA A 81 1.48 -7.44 -7.91
N ALA A 82 1.10 -7.99 -6.75
CA ALA A 82 1.83 -9.08 -6.11
C ALA A 82 1.94 -10.31 -7.02
N LYS A 83 0.86 -10.70 -7.70
CA LYS A 83 0.89 -11.80 -8.69
C LYS A 83 1.90 -11.57 -9.82
N ILE A 84 2.10 -10.33 -10.26
CA ILE A 84 3.10 -9.99 -11.29
C ILE A 84 4.52 -10.00 -10.70
N MET A 85 4.68 -9.52 -9.46
CA MET A 85 5.96 -9.60 -8.75
C MET A 85 6.43 -11.04 -8.58
N ASP A 86 5.50 -11.95 -8.28
CA ASP A 86 5.76 -13.38 -8.07
C ASP A 86 5.82 -14.18 -9.37
N ALA A 87 5.48 -13.58 -10.52
CA ALA A 87 5.50 -14.27 -11.80
C ALA A 87 6.94 -14.65 -12.20
N PRO A 88 7.17 -15.87 -12.69
CA PRO A 88 8.50 -16.30 -13.12
C PRO A 88 8.95 -15.45 -14.33
N VAL A 89 10.20 -14.96 -14.27
CA VAL A 89 10.81 -14.26 -15.39
C VAL A 89 10.98 -15.22 -16.55
N LYS A 90 10.63 -14.78 -17.77
CA LYS A 90 10.78 -15.58 -18.98
C LYS A 90 12.24 -16.03 -19.14
N ALA A 91 12.44 -17.33 -19.28
CA ALA A 91 13.77 -17.89 -19.51
C ALA A 91 14.32 -17.45 -20.89
N PRO A 92 15.61 -17.05 -20.97
CA PRO A 92 16.32 -16.87 -22.22
C PRO A 92 16.43 -18.17 -23.03
N ASP A 93 16.98 -18.10 -24.23
CA ASP A 93 17.24 -19.30 -25.04
C ASP A 93 18.26 -20.25 -24.36
N GLU A 94 18.20 -21.54 -24.71
CA GLU A 94 19.03 -22.58 -24.08
C GLU A 94 20.52 -22.30 -24.18
N LYS A 95 20.99 -21.69 -25.28
CA LYS A 95 22.40 -21.37 -25.47
C LYS A 95 22.84 -20.26 -24.52
N SER A 96 22.03 -19.24 -24.32
CA SER A 96 22.28 -18.20 -23.31
C SER A 96 22.30 -18.76 -21.89
N ILE A 97 21.39 -19.68 -21.57
CA ILE A 97 21.38 -20.38 -20.27
C ILE A 97 22.65 -21.21 -20.07
N ALA A 98 23.07 -21.97 -21.09
CA ALA A 98 24.28 -22.77 -21.03
C ALA A 98 25.53 -21.90 -20.80
N LYS A 99 25.65 -20.79 -21.54
CA LYS A 99 26.74 -19.84 -21.38
C LYS A 99 26.76 -19.21 -19.99
N TYR A 100 25.60 -18.83 -19.46
CA TYR A 100 25.49 -18.29 -18.10
C TYR A 100 25.98 -19.30 -17.06
N LYS A 101 25.56 -20.57 -17.15
CA LYS A 101 26.00 -21.64 -16.23
C LYS A 101 27.51 -21.82 -16.27
N GLU A 102 28.11 -21.83 -17.45
CA GLU A 102 29.56 -21.89 -17.62
C GLU A 102 30.25 -20.71 -16.92
N GLN A 103 29.72 -19.49 -17.09
CA GLN A 103 30.28 -18.30 -16.44
C GLN A 103 30.14 -18.32 -14.90
N VAL A 104 29.04 -18.86 -14.37
CA VAL A 104 28.83 -19.01 -12.92
C VAL A 104 29.80 -20.03 -12.32
N GLU A 105 30.04 -21.15 -13.00
CA GLU A 105 31.00 -22.16 -12.54
C GLU A 105 32.45 -21.65 -12.62
N ASP A 106 32.79 -20.91 -13.67
CA ASP A 106 34.08 -20.21 -13.78
C ASP A 106 34.26 -19.19 -12.63
N LEU A 107 33.22 -18.39 -12.34
CA LEU A 107 33.23 -17.47 -11.21
C LEU A 107 33.44 -18.22 -9.88
N ARG A 108 32.67 -19.27 -9.61
CA ARG A 108 32.79 -20.06 -8.38
C ARG A 108 34.20 -20.61 -8.22
N THR A 109 34.78 -21.12 -9.30
CA THR A 109 36.16 -21.62 -9.33
C THR A 109 37.16 -20.50 -9.02
N LYS A 110 37.04 -19.34 -9.66
CA LYS A 110 37.92 -18.18 -9.42
C LYS A 110 37.81 -17.64 -8.00
N VAL A 111 36.60 -17.58 -7.44
CA VAL A 111 36.37 -17.17 -6.05
C VAL A 111 37.02 -18.16 -5.08
N MET A 112 36.85 -19.47 -5.32
CA MET A 112 37.44 -20.52 -4.48
C MET A 112 38.97 -20.53 -4.52
N LEU A 113 39.57 -20.25 -5.68
CA LEU A 113 41.03 -20.22 -5.86
C LEU A 113 41.67 -18.87 -5.50
N SER A 114 40.86 -17.85 -5.17
CA SER A 114 41.39 -16.53 -4.85
C SER A 114 42.11 -16.53 -3.50
N MET A 115 43.39 -16.16 -3.50
CA MET A 115 44.20 -16.04 -2.28
C MET A 115 43.91 -14.75 -1.49
N LYS A 116 43.27 -13.76 -2.13
CA LYS A 116 42.94 -12.47 -1.53
C LYS A 116 41.42 -12.30 -1.44
N PRO A 117 40.86 -12.09 -0.24
CA PRO A 117 39.42 -11.90 -0.07
C PRO A 117 38.84 -10.76 -0.91
N GLU A 118 39.55 -9.64 -1.00
CA GLU A 118 39.14 -8.47 -1.80
C GLU A 118 39.04 -8.81 -3.29
N SER A 119 39.98 -9.59 -3.83
CA SER A 119 39.92 -10.03 -5.23
C SER A 119 38.72 -10.95 -5.49
N ALA A 120 38.38 -11.83 -4.55
CA ALA A 120 37.18 -12.66 -4.65
C ALA A 120 35.90 -11.82 -4.58
N LYS A 121 35.83 -10.85 -3.67
CA LYS A 121 34.73 -9.88 -3.57
C LYS A 121 34.55 -9.12 -4.88
N ASP A 122 35.63 -8.61 -5.46
CA ASP A 122 35.61 -7.83 -6.71
C ASP A 122 35.16 -8.70 -7.90
N LEU A 123 35.52 -9.99 -7.94
CA LEU A 123 35.02 -10.94 -8.94
C LEU A 123 33.51 -11.13 -8.84
N VAL A 124 32.97 -11.34 -7.63
CA VAL A 124 31.53 -11.52 -7.39
C VAL A 124 30.77 -10.25 -7.79
N LYS A 125 31.27 -9.08 -7.38
CA LYS A 125 30.68 -7.79 -7.70
C LYS A 125 30.73 -7.51 -9.21
N GLY A 126 31.88 -7.73 -9.85
CA GLY A 126 32.03 -7.52 -11.29
C GLY A 126 31.13 -8.44 -12.11
N PHE A 127 30.92 -9.69 -11.66
CA PHE A 127 29.96 -10.57 -12.29
C PHE A 127 28.53 -10.05 -12.13
N ALA A 128 28.12 -9.68 -10.91
CA ALA A 128 26.80 -9.12 -10.63
C ALA A 128 26.51 -7.87 -11.48
N ASP A 129 27.47 -6.95 -11.58
CA ASP A 129 27.38 -5.72 -12.37
C ASP A 129 27.32 -5.99 -13.88
N SER A 130 27.80 -7.16 -14.34
CA SER A 130 27.74 -7.55 -15.75
C SER A 130 26.40 -8.16 -16.16
N LEU A 131 25.56 -8.55 -15.20
CA LEU A 131 24.24 -9.10 -15.48
C LEU A 131 23.32 -7.98 -15.96
N SER A 132 22.68 -8.19 -17.10
CA SER A 132 21.64 -7.29 -17.64
C SER A 132 20.29 -7.97 -17.75
N ASP A 133 20.26 -9.31 -17.74
CA ASP A 133 19.06 -10.11 -17.87
C ASP A 133 18.45 -10.43 -16.49
N PRO A 134 17.16 -10.08 -16.26
CA PRO A 134 16.48 -10.35 -15.00
C PRO A 134 16.42 -11.82 -14.57
N TYR A 135 16.40 -12.76 -15.53
CA TYR A 135 16.39 -14.19 -15.25
C TYR A 135 17.74 -14.61 -14.65
N PHE A 136 18.84 -14.20 -15.27
CA PHE A 136 20.19 -14.54 -14.81
C PHE A 136 20.55 -13.88 -13.47
N ALA A 137 20.08 -12.66 -13.24
CA ALA A 137 20.25 -12.01 -11.95
C ALA A 137 19.46 -12.70 -10.83
N ASN A 138 18.23 -13.15 -11.09
CA ASN A 138 17.47 -13.92 -10.10
C ASN A 138 18.12 -15.27 -9.81
N GLN A 139 18.62 -15.97 -10.83
CA GLN A 139 19.37 -17.20 -10.64
C GLN A 139 20.64 -16.96 -9.82
N PHE A 140 21.39 -15.90 -10.15
CA PHE A 140 22.62 -15.54 -9.43
C PHE A 140 22.34 -15.18 -7.98
N LYS A 141 21.22 -14.48 -7.71
CA LYS A 141 20.75 -14.17 -6.35
C LYS A 141 20.47 -15.44 -5.54
N GLN A 142 19.84 -16.45 -6.15
CA GLN A 142 19.57 -17.74 -5.49
C GLN A 142 20.87 -18.48 -5.17
N ASP A 143 21.83 -18.44 -6.09
CA ASP A 143 23.14 -19.10 -5.93
C ASP A 143 24.14 -18.29 -5.10
N PHE A 144 23.83 -17.03 -4.79
CA PHE A 144 24.75 -16.03 -4.24
C PHE A 144 25.43 -16.52 -2.96
N ALA A 145 24.65 -17.05 -2.01
CA ALA A 145 25.16 -17.57 -0.75
C ALA A 145 26.18 -18.70 -0.95
N GLY A 146 25.93 -19.61 -1.90
CA GLY A 146 26.84 -20.71 -2.24
C GLY A 146 28.13 -20.22 -2.88
N ILE A 147 28.07 -19.14 -3.67
CA ILE A 147 29.24 -18.56 -4.33
C ILE A 147 30.13 -17.81 -3.34
N ILE A 148 29.55 -17.06 -2.41
CA ILE A 148 30.32 -16.25 -1.45
C ILE A 148 30.76 -17.04 -0.20
N SER A 149 30.19 -18.23 0.07
CA SER A 149 30.48 -18.99 1.29
C SER A 149 31.99 -19.20 1.55
N PRO A 150 32.82 -19.61 0.55
CA PRO A 150 34.26 -19.78 0.77
C PRO A 150 34.97 -18.48 1.16
N LEU A 151 34.52 -17.36 0.60
CA LEU A 151 35.02 -16.03 0.93
C LEU A 151 34.66 -15.63 2.36
N ILE A 152 33.40 -15.80 2.76
CA ILE A 152 32.93 -15.45 4.11
C ILE A 152 33.65 -16.27 5.19
N SER A 153 33.93 -17.54 4.94
CA SER A 153 34.63 -18.42 5.88
C SER A 153 36.12 -18.08 6.06
N SER A 154 36.75 -17.39 5.10
CA SER A 154 38.18 -17.06 5.12
C SER A 154 38.51 -15.70 5.74
N VAL A 155 37.49 -14.88 6.05
CA VAL A 155 37.67 -13.51 6.55
C VAL A 155 37.24 -13.35 8.01
N GLN A 156 38.06 -12.66 8.80
CA GLN A 156 37.80 -12.36 10.21
C GLN A 156 38.14 -10.90 10.54
N GLY A 157 37.71 -10.43 11.72
CA GLY A 157 37.99 -9.08 12.20
C GLY A 157 37.32 -7.97 11.38
N THR A 158 37.91 -6.77 11.42
CA THR A 158 37.38 -5.55 10.79
C THR A 158 37.31 -5.65 9.26
N GLN A 159 38.29 -6.30 8.63
CA GLN A 159 38.30 -6.55 7.18
C GLN A 159 37.13 -7.44 6.76
N GLY A 160 36.83 -8.49 7.53
CA GLY A 160 35.68 -9.35 7.27
C GLY A 160 34.34 -8.61 7.37
N ALA A 161 34.21 -7.64 8.27
CA ALA A 161 33.00 -6.81 8.36
C ALA A 161 32.79 -5.93 7.12
N ALA A 162 33.85 -5.30 6.60
CA ALA A 162 33.77 -4.47 5.41
C ALA A 162 33.38 -5.27 4.16
N ILE A 163 33.98 -6.45 3.95
CA ILE A 163 33.66 -7.34 2.82
C ILE A 163 32.21 -7.81 2.90
N LYS A 164 31.73 -8.21 4.08
CA LYS A 164 30.34 -8.62 4.29
C LYS A 164 29.35 -7.50 3.93
N HIS A 165 29.66 -6.27 4.35
CA HIS A 165 28.84 -5.10 4.04
C HIS A 165 28.76 -4.86 2.52
N GLU A 166 29.88 -4.91 1.80
CA GLU A 166 29.88 -4.74 0.34
C GLU A 166 29.13 -5.86 -0.40
N LEU A 167 29.24 -7.11 0.07
CA LEU A 167 28.49 -8.23 -0.49
C LEU A 167 26.99 -8.11 -0.22
N SER A 168 26.59 -7.61 0.96
CA SER A 168 25.20 -7.28 1.26
C SER A 168 24.65 -6.27 0.26
N GLY A 169 25.37 -5.17 0.03
CA GLY A 169 24.97 -4.16 -0.96
C GLY A 169 24.91 -4.70 -2.39
N THR A 170 25.75 -5.68 -2.74
CA THR A 170 25.68 -6.38 -4.03
C THR A 170 24.43 -7.25 -4.15
N TYR A 171 24.08 -7.98 -3.09
CA TYR A 171 22.87 -8.79 -3.02
C TYR A 171 21.58 -7.94 -3.06
N GLU A 172 21.58 -6.80 -2.36
CA GLU A 172 20.48 -5.83 -2.37
C GLU A 172 20.27 -5.28 -3.78
N LYS A 173 21.34 -4.88 -4.48
CA LYS A 173 21.26 -4.45 -5.89
C LYS A 173 20.69 -5.55 -6.80
N LEU A 174 21.07 -6.80 -6.62
CA LEU A 174 20.50 -7.93 -7.37
C LEU A 174 19.01 -8.12 -7.08
N SER A 175 18.58 -7.81 -5.86
CA SER A 175 17.19 -7.91 -5.43
C SER A 175 16.32 -6.77 -5.98
N GLU A 176 16.89 -5.58 -6.15
CA GLU A 176 16.15 -4.38 -6.57
C GLU A 176 16.27 -4.04 -8.06
N GLY A 177 17.41 -4.38 -8.68
CA GLY A 177 17.78 -3.91 -10.02
C GLY A 177 17.23 -4.72 -11.19
N PHE A 178 16.72 -5.92 -10.92
CA PHE A 178 16.40 -6.92 -11.95
C PHE A 178 14.92 -7.29 -11.98
N LEU A 179 14.07 -6.26 -11.92
CA LEU A 179 12.65 -6.41 -12.20
C LEU A 179 12.44 -6.28 -13.72
N SER A 180 11.63 -7.19 -14.29
CA SER A 180 11.07 -6.98 -15.63
C SER A 180 10.24 -5.70 -15.67
N ASP A 181 9.98 -5.14 -16.86
CA ASP A 181 9.19 -3.90 -16.96
C ASP A 181 7.78 -4.05 -16.34
N ALA A 182 7.18 -5.23 -16.49
CA ALA A 182 5.91 -5.56 -15.83
C ALA A 182 6.05 -5.57 -14.29
N GLN A 183 7.14 -6.11 -13.75
CA GLN A 183 7.41 -6.11 -12.31
C GLN A 183 7.76 -4.72 -11.78
N LYS A 184 8.45 -3.87 -12.56
CA LYS A 184 8.67 -2.46 -12.20
C LYS A 184 7.34 -1.72 -12.09
N GLU A 185 6.45 -1.92 -13.06
CA GLU A 185 5.11 -1.34 -13.02
C GLU A 185 4.32 -1.85 -11.81
N ALA A 186 4.39 -3.15 -11.52
CA ALA A 186 3.74 -3.74 -10.35
C ALA A 186 4.27 -3.16 -9.03
N ARG A 187 5.59 -2.96 -8.91
CA ARG A 187 6.22 -2.30 -7.76
C ARG A 187 5.71 -0.87 -7.57
N GLN A 188 5.63 -0.09 -8.65
CA GLN A 188 5.07 1.28 -8.60
C GLN A 188 3.62 1.28 -8.12
N VAL A 189 2.82 0.31 -8.55
CA VAL A 189 1.43 0.19 -8.10
C VAL A 189 1.34 -0.22 -6.62
N LEU A 190 2.19 -1.14 -6.15
CA LEU A 190 2.26 -1.50 -4.73
C LEU A 190 2.61 -0.29 -3.86
N GLU A 191 3.63 0.46 -4.26
CA GLU A 191 4.05 1.68 -3.56
C GLU A 191 2.94 2.73 -3.55
N SER A 192 2.30 2.95 -4.70
CA SER A 192 1.15 3.87 -4.81
C SER A 192 0.01 3.46 -3.89
N ALA A 193 -0.34 2.17 -3.87
CA ALA A 193 -1.40 1.64 -3.01
C ALA A 193 -1.05 1.79 -1.52
N GLU A 194 0.22 1.65 -1.15
CA GLU A 194 0.68 1.82 0.22
C GLU A 194 0.62 3.28 0.67
N ASN A 195 1.10 4.20 -0.17
CA ASN A 195 1.00 5.63 0.06
C ASN A 195 -0.46 6.09 0.18
N MET A 196 -1.34 5.48 -0.60
CA MET A 196 -2.77 5.73 -0.58
C MET A 196 -3.46 5.19 0.69
N SER A 197 -3.05 4.04 1.23
CA SER A 197 -3.76 3.33 2.31
C SER A 197 -4.14 4.17 3.53
N ASN A 198 -3.38 5.22 3.85
CA ASN A 198 -3.61 6.12 4.98
C ASN A 198 -4.40 7.40 4.63
N SER A 199 -5.00 7.45 3.44
CA SER A 199 -5.77 8.61 2.98
C SER A 199 -7.08 8.75 3.74
N ARG A 200 -7.44 10.00 4.05
CA ARG A 200 -8.73 10.33 4.67
C ARG A 200 -9.85 10.27 3.64
N VAL A 201 -11.02 9.75 4.04
CA VAL A 201 -12.25 9.73 3.22
C VAL A 201 -12.72 11.14 2.89
N PHE A 202 -12.79 11.99 3.93
CA PHE A 202 -13.19 13.38 3.84
C PHE A 202 -12.01 14.32 4.08
N ASN A 203 -11.88 15.31 3.20
CA ASN A 203 -10.93 16.38 3.32
C ASN A 203 -11.31 17.36 4.44
N TYR A 204 -10.39 18.27 4.77
CA TYR A 204 -10.58 19.24 5.85
C TYR A 204 -11.83 20.13 5.68
N THR A 205 -12.14 20.56 4.44
CA THR A 205 -13.30 21.39 4.15
C THR A 205 -14.62 20.67 4.45
N VAL A 206 -14.71 19.40 4.07
CA VAL A 206 -15.87 18.56 4.41
C VAL A 206 -15.95 18.39 5.94
N LEU A 207 -14.85 18.09 6.61
CA LEU A 207 -14.84 17.92 8.07
C LEU A 207 -15.28 19.18 8.83
N GLU A 208 -14.89 20.37 8.38
CA GLU A 208 -15.36 21.63 8.99
C GLU A 208 -16.86 21.84 8.75
N SER A 209 -17.38 21.46 7.58
CA SER A 209 -18.82 21.46 7.31
C SER A 209 -19.57 20.45 8.20
N VAL A 210 -19.03 19.25 8.39
CA VAL A 210 -19.60 18.25 9.31
C VAL A 210 -19.65 18.83 10.72
N LYS A 211 -18.56 19.47 11.17
CA LYS A 211 -18.46 20.09 12.49
C LYS A 211 -19.52 21.16 12.71
N GLN A 212 -19.81 21.98 11.70
CA GLN A 212 -20.83 23.03 11.78
C GLN A 212 -22.26 22.46 11.85
N ASN A 213 -22.54 21.36 11.14
CA ASN A 213 -23.89 20.82 11.02
C ASN A 213 -24.26 19.80 12.10
N PHE A 214 -23.30 18.93 12.44
CA PHE A 214 -23.46 17.76 13.31
C PHE A 214 -22.64 17.85 14.60
N GLY A 215 -21.71 18.82 14.72
CA GLY A 215 -20.91 19.02 15.91
C GLY A 215 -19.50 18.42 15.85
N ARG A 216 -18.70 18.73 16.87
CA ARG A 216 -17.26 18.44 16.90
C ARG A 216 -16.95 16.94 16.96
N GLU A 217 -17.71 16.18 17.74
CA GLU A 217 -17.50 14.75 17.95
C GLU A 217 -17.73 13.97 16.65
N VAL A 218 -18.85 14.24 15.97
CA VAL A 218 -19.19 13.65 14.67
C VAL A 218 -18.11 13.95 13.63
N SER A 219 -17.61 15.19 13.58
CA SER A 219 -16.52 15.57 12.68
C SER A 219 -15.22 14.81 12.96
N ALA A 220 -14.89 14.59 14.24
CA ALA A 220 -13.69 13.84 14.61
C ALA A 220 -13.76 12.37 14.18
N GLN A 221 -14.95 11.78 14.19
CA GLN A 221 -15.20 10.39 13.82
C GLN A 221 -15.55 10.19 12.33
N ALA A 222 -15.79 11.26 11.57
CA ALA A 222 -16.27 11.16 10.19
C ALA A 222 -15.32 10.42 9.23
N ASN A 223 -14.03 10.30 9.56
CA ASN A 223 -13.05 9.50 8.82
C ASN A 223 -12.78 8.12 9.44
N ASP A 224 -13.35 7.84 10.61
CA ASP A 224 -13.25 6.57 11.32
C ASP A 224 -14.64 6.06 11.73
N PRO A 225 -15.47 5.67 10.75
CA PRO A 225 -16.86 5.28 11.01
C PRO A 225 -16.97 3.99 11.83
N ASP A 226 -15.94 3.13 11.83
CA ASP A 226 -15.95 1.89 12.62
C ASP A 226 -15.90 2.20 14.12
N ALA A 227 -15.11 3.19 14.53
CA ALA A 227 -15.08 3.66 15.91
C ALA A 227 -16.42 4.28 16.35
N PHE A 228 -17.13 4.94 15.43
CA PHE A 228 -18.47 5.50 15.72
C PHE A 228 -19.49 4.40 16.04
N PHE A 229 -19.59 3.38 15.18
CA PHE A 229 -20.55 2.29 15.39
C PHE A 229 -20.17 1.44 16.60
N ALA A 230 -18.89 1.17 16.84
CA ALA A 230 -18.44 0.46 18.04
C ALA A 230 -18.80 1.20 19.34
N ALA A 231 -18.70 2.53 19.35
CA ALA A 231 -19.10 3.34 20.51
C ALA A 231 -20.62 3.29 20.77
N GLN A 232 -21.45 3.32 19.71
CA GLN A 232 -22.90 3.18 19.84
C GLN A 232 -23.32 1.79 20.35
N GLU A 233 -22.65 0.73 19.88
CA GLU A 233 -22.92 -0.64 20.33
C GLU A 233 -22.64 -0.77 21.84
N ALA A 234 -21.50 -0.24 22.31
CA ALA A 234 -21.15 -0.24 23.74
C ALA A 234 -22.16 0.53 24.61
N GLU A 235 -22.61 1.72 24.17
CA GLU A 235 -23.63 2.50 24.90
C GLU A 235 -25.00 1.79 24.95
N SER A 236 -25.31 0.95 23.96
CA SER A 236 -26.56 0.19 23.92
C SER A 236 -26.55 -1.07 24.79
N GLU A 237 -25.37 -1.64 25.06
CA GLU A 237 -25.18 -2.77 25.96
C GLU A 237 -25.25 -2.35 27.44
N ASP A 238 -24.74 -1.16 27.78
CA ASP A 238 -24.79 -0.61 29.15
C ASP A 238 -26.20 -0.10 29.57
N ALA A 239 -27.12 0.04 28.61
CA ALA A 239 -28.48 0.53 28.83
C ALA A 239 -29.55 -0.59 28.99
N ASN A 240 -29.16 -1.86 28.86
CA ASN A 240 -30.00 -3.05 29.05
C ASN A 240 -29.66 -3.79 30.35
#